data_AF-A0A3B8MH51-F1
#
_entry.id   AF-A0A3B8MH51-F1
#
_cell.length_a   1.000
_cell.length_b   1.000
_cell.length_c   1.000
_cell.angle_alpha   90.00
_cell.angle_beta   90.00
_cell.angle_gamma   90.00
#
_symmetry.space_group_name_H-M   'P 1'
#
loop_
_entity.id
_entity.type
_entity.pdbx_description
1 polymer ?
#
loop_
_entity_poly.entity_id
_entity_poly.type
_entity_poly.pdbx_seq_one_letter_code
_entity_poly.pdbx_strand_id
1 'polypeptide(L)'
;MNDTCCHATGDAVLIVLAKFIRSLICVTDIFGRYGGEEFIISMPHTPLEYAIKLANRIREGVKEHKFSNLSVTLSTGGGDG
;
A
#
# COMPACT_ATOMS: atom_id res chain seq x y z
N MET A 1 12.62 -19.47 14.71
CA MET A 1 11.70 -19.35 15.85
C MET A 1 11.65 -17.88 16.24
N ASN A 2 10.51 -17.20 16.06
CA ASN A 2 10.23 -15.92 16.72
C ASN A 2 8.73 -15.88 17.02
N ASP A 3 8.43 -16.16 18.28
CA ASP A 3 7.12 -16.17 18.90
C ASP A 3 7.04 -14.89 19.76
N THR A 4 6.76 -13.72 19.16
CA THR A 4 6.62 -12.46 19.92
C THR A 4 5.66 -11.43 19.32
N CYS A 5 4.73 -11.82 18.45
CA CYS A 5 3.86 -10.84 17.78
C CYS A 5 2.48 -11.44 17.47
N CYS A 6 1.82 -12.00 18.49
CA CYS A 6 0.41 -12.31 18.41
C CYS A 6 -0.38 -11.05 18.82
N HIS A 7 -1.25 -10.58 17.93
CA HIS A 7 -2.24 -9.50 18.09
C HIS A 7 -1.79 -8.03 17.93
N ALA A 8 -0.74 -7.55 18.59
CA ALA A 8 -0.31 -6.13 18.45
C ALA A 8 0.38 -5.80 17.10
N THR A 9 0.69 -6.84 16.32
CA THR A 9 1.40 -6.78 15.04
C THR A 9 0.57 -6.15 13.93
N GLY A 10 -0.76 -6.29 13.98
CA GLY A 10 -1.65 -5.80 12.93
C GLY A 10 -1.48 -4.29 12.72
N ASP A 11 -1.65 -3.49 13.77
CA ASP A 11 -1.52 -2.04 13.68
C ASP A 11 -0.10 -1.58 13.34
N ALA A 12 0.93 -2.23 13.90
CA ALA A 12 2.32 -1.91 13.57
C ALA A 12 2.62 -2.16 12.09
N VAL A 13 2.12 -3.27 11.54
CA VAL A 13 2.19 -3.61 10.11
C VAL A 13 1.49 -2.55 9.26
N LEU A 14 0.28 -2.16 9.65
CA LEU A 14 -0.50 -1.15 8.93
C LEU A 14 0.21 0.21 8.93
N ILE A 15 0.84 0.60 10.05
CA ILE A 15 1.63 1.84 10.16
C ILE A 15 2.87 1.78 9.29
N VAL A 16 3.62 0.68 9.31
CA VAL A 16 4.83 0.51 8.49
C VAL A 16 4.47 0.54 7.02
N LEU A 17 3.44 -0.19 6.61
CA LEU A 17 2.96 -0.20 5.24
C LEU A 17 2.46 1.18 4.81
N ALA A 18 1.69 1.87 5.66
CA ALA A 18 1.23 3.23 5.38
C ALA A 18 2.40 4.20 5.17
N LYS A 19 3.43 4.14 6.02
CA LYS A 19 4.64 4.96 5.87
C LYS A 19 5.41 4.60 4.60
N PHE A 20 5.52 3.31 4.29
CA PHE A 20 6.18 2.82 3.08
C PHE A 20 5.46 3.33 1.82
N ILE A 21 4.15 3.11 1.72
CA ILE A 21 3.33 3.60 0.60
C ILE A 21 3.41 5.13 0.51
N ARG A 22 3.30 5.84 1.65
CA ARG A 22 3.42 7.31 1.70
C ARG A 22 4.75 7.82 1.18
N SER A 23 5.84 7.06 1.32
CA SER A 23 7.15 7.39 0.76
C SER A 23 7.26 7.11 -0.75
N LEU A 24 6.38 6.27 -1.29
CA LEU A 24 6.37 5.89 -2.71
C LEU A 24 5.45 6.77 -3.55
N ILE A 25 4.37 7.27 -2.96
CA ILE A 25 3.40 8.17 -3.60
C ILE A 25 3.80 9.64 -3.39
N CYS A 26 3.32 10.51 -4.28
CA CYS A 26 3.49 11.95 -4.18
C CYS A 26 2.51 12.58 -3.19
N VAL A 27 2.79 13.82 -2.79
CA VAL A 27 1.90 14.62 -1.92
C VAL A 27 0.53 14.89 -2.56
N THR A 28 0.46 14.86 -3.90
CA THR A 28 -0.75 15.02 -4.70
C THR A 28 -1.61 13.77 -4.75
N ASP A 29 -1.05 12.59 -4.41
CA ASP A 29 -1.78 11.33 -4.42
C ASP A 29 -2.56 11.16 -3.12
N ILE A 30 -3.79 10.66 -3.24
CA ILE A 30 -4.68 10.43 -2.10
C ILE A 30 -4.50 9.00 -1.65
N PHE A 31 -4.02 8.81 -0.43
CA PHE A 31 -3.92 7.50 0.20
C PHE A 31 -4.80 7.44 1.44
N GLY A 32 -5.62 6.39 1.52
CA GLY A 32 -6.52 6.13 2.63
C GLY A 32 -6.67 4.64 2.90
N ARG A 33 -7.04 4.32 4.14
CA ARG A 33 -7.46 2.98 4.54
C ARG A 33 -8.98 2.89 4.37
N TYR A 34 -9.44 1.98 3.52
CA TYR A 34 -10.87 1.79 3.22
C TYR A 34 -11.56 0.87 4.24
N GLY A 35 -10.84 -0.12 4.75
CA GLY A 35 -11.35 -1.12 5.69
C GLY A 35 -10.29 -1.59 6.68
N GLY A 36 -10.58 -2.64 7.45
CA GLY A 36 -9.66 -3.18 8.46
C GLY A 36 -8.25 -3.45 7.92
N GLU A 37 -8.12 -4.03 6.73
CA GLU A 37 -6.82 -4.39 6.15
C GLU A 37 -6.73 -4.00 4.67
N GLU A 38 -7.59 -3.06 4.26
CA GLU A 38 -7.75 -2.63 2.88
C GLU A 38 -7.28 -1.18 2.71
N PHE A 39 -6.37 -0.97 1.77
CA PHE A 39 -5.85 0.35 1.44
C PHE A 39 -6.20 0.74 0.01
N ILE A 40 -6.58 2.00 -0.15
CA ILE A 40 -6.87 2.61 -1.44
C ILE A 40 -5.91 3.76 -1.67
N ILE A 41 -5.32 3.76 -2.86
CA ILE A 41 -4.50 4.85 -3.35
C ILE A 41 -5.17 5.38 -4.62
N SER A 42 -5.58 6.63 -4.60
CA SER A 42 -6.05 7.37 -5.75
C SER A 42 -4.94 8.28 -6.27
N MET A 43 -4.50 7.99 -7.49
CA MET A 43 -3.41 8.68 -8.16
C MET A 43 -3.93 9.32 -9.45
N PRO A 44 -4.59 10.49 -9.37
CA PRO A 44 -5.15 11.15 -10.55
C PRO A 44 -4.09 11.79 -11.46
N HIS A 45 -2.90 12.08 -10.92
CA HIS A 45 -1.81 12.72 -11.65
C HIS A 45 -0.64 11.76 -11.90
N THR A 46 -0.87 10.44 -11.77
CA THR A 46 0.18 9.43 -11.89
C THR A 46 -0.11 8.51 -13.08
N PRO A 47 0.86 8.32 -13.99
CA PRO A 47 0.68 7.45 -15.16
C PRO A 47 0.61 5.96 -14.76
N LEU A 48 -0.09 5.17 -15.58
CA LEU A 48 -0.32 3.74 -15.36
C LEU A 48 0.98 2.95 -15.11
N GLU A 49 2.05 3.25 -15.86
CA GLU A 49 3.35 2.60 -15.69
C GLU A 49 3.91 2.77 -14.28
N TYR A 50 3.70 3.95 -13.68
CA TYR A 50 4.15 4.25 -12.34
C TYR A 50 3.27 3.56 -11.30
N ALA A 51 1.95 3.50 -11.52
CA ALA A 51 1.03 2.74 -10.68
C ALA A 51 1.39 1.23 -10.66
N ILE A 52 1.74 0.65 -11.82
CA ILE A 52 2.19 -0.75 -11.91
C ILE A 52 3.52 -0.96 -11.15
N LYS A 53 4.48 -0.03 -11.29
CA LYS A 53 5.73 -0.08 -10.51
C LYS A 53 5.46 -0.01 -9.01
N LEU A 54 4.55 0.87 -8.59
CA LEU A 54 4.13 1.00 -7.20
C LEU A 54 3.52 -0.31 -6.68
N ALA A 55 2.61 -0.91 -7.46
CA ALA A 55 1.96 -2.18 -7.14
C ALA A 55 2.99 -3.29 -6.89
N ASN A 56 3.99 -3.39 -7.77
CA ASN A 56 5.06 -4.38 -7.62
C ASN A 56 5.92 -4.11 -6.38
N ARG A 57 6.36 -2.86 -6.14
CA ARG A 57 7.14 -2.51 -4.94
C ARG A 57 6.37 -2.83 -3.65
N ILE A 58 5.07 -2.53 -3.62
CA ILE A 58 4.19 -2.84 -2.49
C ILE A 58 4.10 -4.35 -2.32
N ARG A 59 3.85 -5.12 -3.38
CA ARG A 59 3.84 -6.59 -3.34
C ARG A 59 5.14 -7.18 -2.81
N GLU A 60 6.29 -6.67 -3.23
CA GLU A 60 7.59 -7.15 -2.79
C GLU A 60 7.81 -6.84 -1.30
N GLY A 61 7.55 -5.61 -0.86
CA GLY A 61 7.64 -5.25 0.57
C GLY A 61 6.67 -6.05 1.44
N VAL A 62 5.45 -6.29 0.94
CA VAL A 62 4.44 -7.12 1.62
C VAL A 62 4.92 -8.56 1.80
N LYS A 63 5.53 -9.12 0.75
CA LYS A 63 6.09 -10.47 0.76
C LYS A 63 7.28 -10.59 1.72
N GLU A 64 8.16 -9.59 1.75
CA GLU A 64 9.34 -9.56 2.61
C GLU A 64 8.97 -9.50 4.10
N HIS A 65 7.94 -8.72 4.44
CA HIS A 65 7.46 -8.59 5.81
C HIS A 65 6.45 -9.66 6.25
N LYS A 66 6.15 -10.66 5.41
CA LYS A 66 5.15 -11.72 5.68
C LYS A 66 3.79 -11.18 6.14
N PHE A 67 3.29 -10.10 5.54
CA PHE A 67 1.93 -9.66 5.88
C PHE A 67 0.94 -10.68 5.32
N SER A 68 0.26 -11.42 6.20
CA SER A 68 -0.84 -12.29 5.80
C SER A 68 -2.07 -11.41 5.64
N ASN A 69 -2.74 -11.51 4.48
CA ASN A 69 -4.06 -10.90 4.21
C ASN A 69 -4.07 -9.36 4.12
N LEU A 70 -3.32 -8.78 3.18
CA LEU A 70 -3.36 -7.33 2.96
C LEU A 70 -3.63 -7.03 1.49
N SER A 71 -4.73 -6.32 1.24
CA SER A 71 -5.19 -5.97 -0.10
C SER A 71 -4.99 -4.47 -0.34
N VAL A 72 -4.22 -4.14 -1.37
CA VAL A 72 -3.96 -2.76 -1.78
C VAL A 72 -4.53 -2.55 -3.17
N THR A 73 -5.51 -1.66 -3.27
CA THR A 73 -6.15 -1.28 -4.53
C THR A 73 -5.59 0.05 -5.00
N LEU A 74 -5.10 0.07 -6.23
CA LEU A 74 -4.56 1.25 -6.89
C LEU A 74 -5.57 1.72 -7.93
N SER A 75 -6.01 2.97 -7.82
CA SER A 75 -6.89 3.60 -8.79
C SER A 75 -6.18 4.80 -9.41
N THR A 76 -5.97 4.74 -10.73
CA THR A 76 -5.44 5.86 -11.49
C THR A 76 -6.60 6.68 -12.05
N GLY A 77 -6.63 7.98 -11.76
CA GLY A 77 -7.75 8.84 -12.15
C GLY A 77 -7.50 9.55 -13.48
N GLY A 78 -8.06 9.02 -14.57
CA GLY A 78 -8.16 9.69 -15.88
C GLY A 78 -6.83 9.85 -16.64
N GLY A 79 -6.81 10.05 -17.94
CA GLY A 79 -7.86 10.08 -18.94
C GLY A 79 -7.32 9.40 -20.20
N ASP A 80 -8.21 8.74 -20.93
CA ASP A 80 -7.95 8.34 -22.30
C ASP A 80 -7.57 9.61 -23.07
N GLY A 81 -6.32 9.68 -23.51
CA GLY A 81 -5.75 10.75 -24.31
C GLY A 81 -4.98 10.14 -25.46
#